data_AF-A0A7C7C174-F1
#
_entry.id   AF-A0A7C7C174-F1
#
_cell.length_a   1.000
_cell.length_b   1.000
_cell.length_c   1.000
_cell.angle_alpha   90.00
_cell.angle_beta   90.00
_cell.angle_gamma   90.00
#
_symmetry.space_group_name_H-M   'P 1'
#
loop_
_entity.id
_entity.type
_entity.pdbx_description
1 polymer ?
#
loop_
_entity_poly.entity_id
_entity_poly.type
_entity_poly.pdbx_seq_one_letter_code
_entity_poly.pdbx_strand_id
1 'polypeptide(L)'
;MGITELISRPCVVKSITLSITADAHDVTLAYILLYDGTTTLMQVLDNGIPVYLESAATMMFPLAGLRIEDSLGIGVRADAGVTTKAEGITVLYQG
;
A
#
# COMPACT_ATOMS: atom_id res chain seq x y z
N MET A 1 -3.62 9.67 6.91
CA MET A 1 -2.94 8.39 6.61
C MET A 1 -3.85 7.27 7.08
N GLY A 2 -4.28 6.37 6.18
CA GLY A 2 -5.16 5.25 6.54
C GLY A 2 -4.37 3.95 6.53
N ILE A 3 -4.24 3.29 7.68
CA ILE A 3 -3.81 1.88 7.71
C ILE A 3 -4.95 1.07 7.10
N THR A 4 -4.66 0.31 6.06
CA THR A 4 -5.70 -0.36 5.27
C THR A 4 -5.75 -1.86 5.58
N GLU A 5 -4.62 -2.50 5.85
CA GLU A 5 -4.58 -3.90 6.28
C GLU A 5 -3.38 -4.17 7.18
N LEU A 6 -3.54 -5.11 8.11
CA LEU A 6 -2.52 -5.57 9.04
C LEU A 6 -2.28 -7.07 8.82
N ILE A 7 -1.08 -7.44 8.40
CA ILE A 7 -0.61 -8.82 8.51
C ILE A 7 -0.08 -8.97 9.94
N SER A 8 -0.64 -9.87 10.75
CA SER A 8 -0.34 -9.97 12.19
C SER A 8 0.14 -11.36 12.61
N ARG A 9 0.87 -12.04 11.73
CA ARG A 9 1.42 -13.38 11.99
C ARG A 9 2.75 -13.58 11.26
N PRO A 10 3.63 -14.45 11.80
CA PRO A 10 4.84 -14.84 11.10
C PRO A 10 4.52 -15.42 9.72
N CYS A 11 5.08 -14.84 8.66
CA CYS A 11 4.92 -15.33 7.30
C CYS A 11 5.99 -14.77 6.35
N VAL A 12 6.02 -15.32 5.14
CA VAL A 12 6.85 -14.81 4.05
C VAL A 12 5.92 -14.35 2.93
N VAL A 13 6.05 -13.08 2.53
CA VAL A 13 5.18 -12.46 1.51
C VAL A 13 5.90 -12.39 0.17
N LYS A 14 5.27 -12.96 -0.84
CA LYS A 14 5.75 -12.93 -2.22
C LYS A 14 5.33 -11.65 -2.93
N SER A 15 4.07 -11.28 -2.83
CA SER A 15 3.53 -10.07 -3.43
C SER A 15 2.27 -9.59 -2.71
N ILE A 16 1.96 -8.33 -2.89
CA ILE A 16 0.71 -7.73 -2.42
C ILE A 16 0.05 -7.03 -3.61
N THR A 17 -1.26 -7.18 -3.70
CA THR A 17 -2.09 -6.50 -4.69
C THR A 17 -3.09 -5.63 -3.96
N LEU A 18 -3.32 -4.40 -4.42
CA LEU A 18 -4.35 -3.53 -3.86
C LEU A 18 -4.87 -2.55 -4.91
N SER A 19 -6.07 -2.03 -4.66
CA SER A 19 -6.68 -0.95 -5.44
C SER A 19 -6.60 0.35 -4.67
N ILE A 20 -6.14 1.43 -5.32
CA ILE A 20 -6.04 2.77 -4.74
C ILE A 20 -7.08 3.67 -5.40
N THR A 21 -7.82 4.39 -4.57
CA THR A 21 -8.68 5.51 -5.00
C THR A 21 -8.21 6.79 -4.30
N ALA A 22 -8.38 7.93 -4.98
CA ALA A 22 -8.07 9.25 -4.45
C ALA A 22 -9.21 10.22 -4.77
N ASP A 23 -9.52 11.13 -3.85
CA ASP A 23 -10.51 12.21 -4.03
C ASP A 23 -9.86 13.49 -4.59
N ALA A 24 -8.92 13.34 -5.52
CA ALA A 24 -8.20 14.47 -6.10
C ALA A 24 -9.01 15.12 -7.23
N HIS A 25 -9.04 16.45 -7.29
CA HIS A 25 -9.64 17.20 -8.40
C HIS A 25 -8.89 17.02 -9.74
N ASP A 26 -7.63 16.60 -9.68
CA ASP A 26 -6.71 16.35 -10.79
C ASP A 26 -5.90 15.06 -10.56
N VAL A 27 -4.84 14.82 -11.33
CA VAL A 27 -3.88 13.72 -11.09
C VAL A 27 -3.10 13.97 -9.80
N THR A 28 -3.06 12.99 -8.91
CA THR A 28 -2.18 12.97 -7.73
C THR A 28 -1.23 11.78 -7.78
N LEU A 29 -0.12 11.86 -7.05
CA LEU A 29 0.76 10.72 -6.82
C LEU A 29 0.41 10.04 -5.50
N ALA A 30 0.01 8.78 -5.58
CA ALA A 30 -0.16 7.90 -4.43
C ALA A 30 1.13 7.14 -4.15
N TYR A 31 1.48 6.99 -2.88
CA TYR A 31 2.67 6.31 -2.39
C TYR A 31 2.23 5.17 -1.47
N ILE A 32 2.65 3.94 -1.81
CA ILE A 32 2.40 2.76 -0.97
C ILE A 32 3.53 2.65 0.03
N LEU A 33 3.15 2.53 1.30
CA LEU A 33 4.04 2.52 2.43
C LEU A 33 3.79 1.27 3.28
N LEU A 34 4.87 0.65 3.72
CA LEU A 34 4.89 -0.46 4.66
C LEU A 34 5.30 0.04 6.03
N TYR A 35 4.61 -0.41 7.08
CA TYR A 35 4.77 0.08 8.44
C TYR A 35 4.92 -1.05 9.45
N ASP A 36 5.63 -0.77 10.52
CA ASP A 36 5.52 -1.50 11.79
C ASP A 36 4.92 -0.56 12.84
N GLY A 37 3.67 -0.83 13.23
CA GLY A 37 2.86 0.10 14.00
C GLY A 37 2.72 1.47 13.32
N THR A 38 3.41 2.48 13.85
CA THR A 38 3.40 3.86 13.35
C THR A 38 4.65 4.25 12.56
N THR A 39 5.66 3.38 12.51
CA THR A 39 6.94 3.66 11.85
C THR A 39 6.89 3.23 10.40
N THR A 40 7.21 4.12 9.46
CA THR A 40 7.39 3.74 8.04
C THR A 40 8.70 2.97 7.89
N LEU A 41 8.61 1.74 7.39
CA LEU A 41 9.77 0.91 7.10
C LEU A 41 10.26 1.13 5.67
N MET A 42 9.33 1.18 4.71
CA MET A 42 9.64 1.18 3.29
C MET A 42 8.54 1.84 2.48
N GLN A 43 8.95 2.57 1.44
CA GLN A 43 8.08 2.93 0.32
C GLN A 43 8.30 1.93 -0.81
N VAL A 44 7.21 1.35 -1.31
CA VAL A 44 7.29 0.26 -2.30
C VAL A 44 7.71 0.78 -3.68
N LEU A 45 7.35 2.03 -4.01
CA LEU A 45 7.70 2.69 -5.26
C LEU A 45 8.12 4.13 -4.98
N ASP A 46 9.37 4.48 -5.29
CA ASP A 46 9.94 5.80 -5.01
C ASP A 46 9.21 6.95 -5.73
N ASN A 47 8.76 6.71 -6.97
CA ASN A 47 8.15 7.74 -7.82
C ASN A 47 6.64 7.93 -7.61
N GLY A 48 6.02 7.12 -6.75
CA GLY A 48 4.57 7.09 -6.60
C GLY A 48 3.83 6.57 -7.84
N ILE A 49 2.50 6.51 -7.73
CA ILE A 49 1.60 6.04 -8.79
C ILE A 49 0.61 7.15 -9.11
N PRO A 50 0.45 7.55 -10.39
CA PRO A 50 -0.57 8.50 -10.77
C PRO A 50 -1.96 7.90 -10.55
N VAL A 51 -2.79 8.59 -9.76
CA VAL A 51 -4.21 8.27 -9.54
C VAL A 51 -5.03 9.43 -10.09
N TYR A 52 -5.99 9.10 -10.96
CA TYR A 52 -6.87 10.04 -11.62
C TYR A 52 -8.21 10.14 -10.88
N LEU A 53 -8.86 11.30 -10.97
CA LEU A 53 -10.20 11.54 -10.42
C LEU A 53 -11.17 10.42 -10.84
N GLU A 54 -11.90 9.88 -9.86
CA GLU A 54 -12.90 8.80 -10.02
C GLU A 54 -12.35 7.48 -10.59
N SER A 55 -11.03 7.29 -10.63
CA SER A 55 -10.40 6.06 -11.10
C SER A 55 -9.77 5.27 -9.95
N ALA A 56 -9.98 3.96 -9.97
CA ALA A 56 -9.25 3.03 -9.12
C ALA A 56 -8.03 2.51 -9.86
N ALA A 57 -6.84 2.70 -9.28
CA ALA A 57 -5.61 2.09 -9.77
C ALA A 57 -5.37 0.76 -9.03
N THR A 58 -5.54 -0.37 -9.72
CA THR A 58 -5.16 -1.68 -9.19
C THR A 58 -3.72 -2.00 -9.54
N MET A 59 -2.96 -2.43 -8.55
CA MET A 59 -1.56 -2.75 -8.75
C MET A 59 -1.07 -3.87 -7.85
N MET A 60 -0.13 -4.64 -8.40
CA MET A 60 0.59 -5.69 -7.70
C MET A 60 2.05 -5.29 -7.54
N PHE A 61 2.56 -5.42 -6.32
CA PHE A 61 3.96 -5.17 -6.00
C PHE A 61 4.62 -6.43 -5.44
N PRO A 62 5.69 -6.92 -6.09
CA PRO A 62 6.46 -8.04 -5.58
C PRO A 62 7.29 -7.60 -4.36
N LEU A 63 7.28 -8.41 -3.30
CA LEU A 63 8.08 -8.19 -2.09
C LEU A 63 9.23 -9.21 -1.96
N ALA A 64 9.45 -10.02 -3.01
CA ALA A 64 10.60 -10.92 -3.14
C ALA A 64 10.89 -11.84 -1.93
N GLY A 65 9.85 -12.24 -1.19
CA GLY A 65 10.00 -13.08 0.00
C GLY A 65 10.27 -12.29 1.28
N LEU A 66 9.71 -11.08 1.40
CA LEU A 66 9.77 -10.30 2.63
C LEU A 66 9.22 -11.12 3.80
N ARG A 67 10.07 -11.36 4.81
CA ARG A 67 9.70 -12.09 6.01
C ARG A 67 9.16 -11.13 7.06
N ILE A 68 7.97 -11.44 7.56
CA ILE A 68 7.27 -10.73 8.63
C ILE A 68 7.30 -11.65 9.84
N GLU A 69 7.75 -11.14 10.99
CA GLU A 69 7.79 -11.91 12.24
C GLU A 69 6.57 -11.60 13.12
N ASP A 70 6.27 -10.31 13.32
CA ASP A 70 5.15 -9.89 14.16
C ASP A 70 4.02 -9.31 13.31
N SER A 71 4.18 -8.05 12.90
CA SER A 71 3.15 -7.34 12.17
C SER A 71 3.70 -6.46 11.06
N LEU A 72 2.92 -6.31 10.00
CA LEU A 72 3.18 -5.36 8.92
C LEU A 72 1.88 -4.66 8.55
N GLY A 73 1.87 -3.35 8.69
CA GLY A 73 0.80 -2.47 8.22
C GLY A 73 1.06 -2.04 6.78
N ILE A 74 -0.01 -1.94 6.00
CA ILE A 74 0.02 -1.39 4.63
C ILE A 74 -0.84 -0.13 4.61
N GLY A 75 -0.32 0.95 4.05
CA GLY A 75 -1.05 2.20 3.92
C GLY A 75 -0.70 2.95 2.65
N VAL A 76 -1.55 3.91 2.32
CA VAL A 76 -1.37 4.81 1.19
C VAL A 76 -1.32 6.25 1.67
N ARG A 77 -0.42 7.02 1.07
CA ARG A 77 -0.29 8.47 1.23
C ARG A 77 -0.40 9.12 -0.14
N ALA A 78 -1.02 10.29 -0.23
CA ALA A 78 -0.94 11.17 -1.39
C ALA A 78 -0.44 12.57 -0.97
N ASP A 79 -0.45 13.49 -1.93
CA ASP A 79 -0.14 14.89 -1.71
C ASP A 79 -1.06 15.52 -0.65
N ALA A 80 -0.59 16.61 -0.03
CA ALA A 80 -1.32 17.27 1.04
C ALA A 80 -2.69 17.74 0.58
N GLY A 81 -3.73 17.44 1.38
CA GLY A 81 -5.12 17.78 1.06
C GLY A 81 -5.84 16.75 0.21
N VAL A 82 -5.18 15.66 -0.19
CA VAL A 82 -5.80 14.53 -0.90
C VAL A 82 -6.04 13.37 0.05
N THR A 83 -7.26 12.87 0.09
CA THR A 83 -7.65 11.63 0.75
C THR A 83 -7.45 10.46 -0.21
N THR A 84 -6.64 9.49 0.21
CA THR A 84 -6.53 8.20 -0.47
C THR A 84 -7.16 7.10 0.34
N LYS A 85 -7.72 6.13 -0.37
CA LYS A 85 -8.16 4.85 0.18
C LYS A 85 -7.47 3.71 -0.56
N ALA A 86 -6.96 2.74 0.18
CA ALA A 86 -6.64 1.44 -0.40
C ALA A 86 -7.79 0.47 -0.10
N GLU A 87 -8.09 -0.42 -1.03
CA GLU A 87 -9.13 -1.43 -0.92
C GLU A 87 -8.71 -2.70 -1.67
N GLY A 88 -9.42 -3.81 -1.41
CA GLY A 88 -9.18 -5.06 -2.13
C GLY A 88 -7.77 -5.61 -1.96
N ILE A 89 -7.15 -5.37 -0.80
CA ILE A 89 -5.80 -5.85 -0.51
C ILE A 89 -5.81 -7.39 -0.52
N THR A 90 -4.87 -7.95 -1.27
CA THR A 90 -4.65 -9.39 -1.37
C THR A 90 -3.17 -9.68 -1.18
N VAL A 91 -2.84 -10.56 -0.24
CA VAL A 91 -1.46 -10.95 0.07
C VAL A 91 -1.20 -12.35 -0.48
N LEU A 92 -0.22 -12.47 -1.37
CA LEU A 92 0.29 -13.76 -1.82
C LEU A 92 1.46 -14.18 -0.94
N TYR A 93 1.27 -15.24 -0.17
CA TYR A 93 2.31 -15.82 0.67
C TYR A 93 3.23 -16.73 -0.14
N GLN A 94 4.48 -16.85 0.30
CA GLN A 94 5.41 -17.87 -0.17
C GLN A 94 5.11 -19.19 0.55
N GLY A 95 4.92 -20.26 -0.22
CA GLY A 95 4.71 -21.62 0.29
C GLY A 95 6.01 -22.34 0.64
#